data_AF-A0A4U6CY13-F1
#
_entry.id   AF-A0A4U6CY13-F1
#
_cell.length_a   1.000
_cell.length_b   1.000
_cell.length_c   1.000
_cell.angle_alpha   90.00
_cell.angle_beta   90.00
_cell.angle_gamma   90.00
#
_symmetry.space_group_name_H-M   'P 1'
#
loop_
_entity.id
_entity.type
_entity.pdbx_description
1 polymer ?
#
loop_
_entity_poly.entity_id
_entity_poly.type
_entity_poly.pdbx_seq_one_letter_code
_entity_poly.pdbx_strand_id
1 'polypeptide(L)'
;MTVEETKLSQSATFLSADGTYNKNFWGDKYKVQGVIKNAATNAAYNDAVVRITYYSKTGTVLASKEYTLYEKFPPRSTTKFELKVENYKDVDSMGRFTR
;
A
#
# COMPACT_ATOMS: atom_id res chain seq x y z
N MET A 1 -29.53 0.81 -0.53
CA MET A 1 -29.03 0.18 0.71
C MET A 1 -27.54 -0.05 0.50
N THR A 2 -26.72 1.01 0.65
CA THR A 2 -26.04 1.49 1.87
C THR A 2 -24.85 0.62 2.27
N VAL A 3 -23.65 1.10 1.98
CA VAL A 3 -22.46 0.91 2.83
C VAL A 3 -21.84 2.28 3.07
N GLU A 4 -22.47 3.00 3.99
CA GLU A 4 -21.85 4.09 4.74
C GLU A 4 -20.90 3.47 5.77
N GLU A 5 -19.66 3.15 5.39
CA GLU A 5 -18.62 2.72 6.34
C GLU A 5 -17.28 2.71 5.59
N THR A 6 -16.54 3.82 5.48
CA THR A 6 -15.49 4.14 6.46
C THR A 6 -15.01 5.60 6.27
N LYS A 7 -15.81 6.58 6.70
CA LYS A 7 -15.26 7.78 7.35
C LYS A 7 -15.13 7.40 8.84
N LEU A 8 -14.04 7.78 9.51
CA LEU A 8 -13.74 7.57 10.95
C LEU A 8 -12.62 6.55 11.28
N SER A 9 -11.42 6.77 10.75
CA SER A 9 -10.19 6.44 11.50
C SER A 9 -9.12 7.46 11.08
N GLN A 10 -9.26 8.74 11.43
CA GLN A 10 -8.87 9.33 12.73
C GLN A 10 -7.43 9.00 13.17
N SER A 11 -6.50 9.10 12.23
CA SER A 11 -5.25 9.82 12.52
C SER A 11 -5.03 10.77 11.35
N ALA A 12 -4.61 12.00 11.60
CA ALA A 12 -4.23 12.91 10.53
C ALA A 12 -2.91 12.39 9.93
N THR A 13 -2.97 11.29 9.18
CA THR A 13 -1.81 10.67 8.57
C THR A 13 -1.39 11.59 7.44
N PHE A 14 -0.35 12.37 7.71
CA PHE A 14 0.27 13.22 6.70
C PHE A 14 0.91 12.39 5.57
N LEU A 15 1.06 11.08 5.75
CA LEU A 15 1.49 10.12 4.73
C LEU A 15 0.32 9.29 4.21
N SER A 16 0.18 9.22 2.88
CA SER A 16 -0.78 8.34 2.21
C SER A 16 -0.12 7.64 1.02
N ALA A 17 -0.34 6.34 0.82
CA ALA A 17 0.41 5.55 -0.17
C ALA A 17 -0.47 4.88 -1.25
N ASP A 18 -0.73 5.49 -2.41
CA ASP A 18 -1.59 4.94 -3.49
C ASP A 18 -0.83 4.00 -4.41
N GLY A 19 -1.50 3.02 -5.02
CA GLY A 19 -0.80 2.13 -5.95
C GLY A 19 -1.68 1.16 -6.72
N THR A 20 -1.09 0.59 -7.76
CA THR A 20 -1.63 -0.49 -8.58
C THR A 20 -0.66 -1.65 -8.58
N TYR A 21 -1.13 -2.84 -8.96
CA TYR A 21 -0.29 -4.01 -9.07
C TYR A 21 -0.51 -4.68 -10.42
N ASN A 22 0.57 -5.24 -10.96
CA ASN A 22 0.55 -6.00 -12.19
C ASN A 22 1.30 -7.32 -11.98
N LYS A 23 0.79 -8.39 -12.56
CA LYS A 23 1.49 -9.69 -12.56
C LYS A 23 2.73 -9.58 -13.46
N ASN A 24 3.87 -10.11 -13.02
CA ASN A 24 5.05 -10.19 -13.87
C ASN A 24 4.82 -11.19 -15.02
N PHE A 25 5.64 -11.08 -16.06
CA PHE A 25 5.51 -11.92 -17.27
C PHE A 25 5.53 -13.43 -17.00
N TRP A 26 6.29 -13.85 -15.98
CA TRP A 26 6.44 -15.26 -15.59
C TRP A 26 5.31 -15.77 -14.68
N GLY A 27 4.47 -14.87 -14.17
CA GLY A 27 3.32 -15.21 -13.34
C GLY A 27 3.64 -15.49 -11.86
N ASP A 28 4.91 -15.52 -11.46
CA ASP A 28 5.33 -15.92 -10.11
C ASP A 28 5.38 -14.75 -9.12
N LYS A 29 5.37 -13.50 -9.60
CA LYS A 29 5.50 -12.32 -8.75
C LYS A 29 4.54 -11.22 -9.19
N TYR A 30 4.07 -10.44 -8.23
CA TYR A 30 3.41 -9.17 -8.52
C TYR A 30 4.41 -8.03 -8.38
N LYS A 31 4.33 -7.11 -9.33
CA LYS A 31 5.00 -5.82 -9.27
C LYS A 31 3.96 -4.80 -8.80
N VAL A 32 4.13 -4.32 -7.58
CA VAL A 32 3.34 -3.26 -6.97
C VAL A 32 4.03 -1.95 -7.25
N GLN A 33 3.32 -1.01 -7.87
CA GLN A 33 3.82 0.32 -8.17
C GLN A 33 2.88 1.33 -7.53
N GLY A 34 3.45 2.33 -6.87
CA GLY A 34 2.65 3.29 -6.15
C GLY A 34 3.34 4.62 -5.93
N VAL A 35 2.64 5.50 -5.25
CA VAL A 35 3.08 6.81 -4.83
C VAL A 35 2.80 6.99 -3.35
N ILE A 36 3.80 7.45 -2.61
CA ILE A 36 3.63 7.97 -1.26
C ILE A 36 3.55 9.47 -1.34
N LYS A 37 2.46 10.04 -0.84
CA LYS A 37 2.25 11.47 -0.73
C LYS A 37 2.44 11.89 0.73
N ASN A 38 3.32 12.86 0.94
CA ASN A 38 3.48 13.53 2.22
C ASN A 38 2.79 14.90 2.17
N ALA A 39 1.68 15.05 2.87
CA ALA A 39 0.91 16.28 3.01
C ALA A 39 1.40 17.18 4.16
N ALA A 40 2.39 16.77 4.96
CA ALA A 40 2.93 17.60 6.03
C ALA A 40 3.60 18.86 5.46
N THR A 41 3.45 19.98 6.16
CA THR A 41 4.04 21.26 5.74
C THR A 41 5.53 21.34 6.06
N ASN A 42 5.94 20.83 7.23
CA ASN A 42 7.30 20.99 7.76
C ASN A 42 7.98 19.66 8.15
N ALA A 43 7.27 18.53 8.08
CA ALA A 43 7.79 17.23 8.50
C ALA A 43 8.21 16.39 7.30
N ALA A 44 9.42 15.84 7.37
CA ALA A 44 9.85 14.76 6.49
C ALA A 44 9.75 13.43 7.25
N TYR A 45 9.41 12.36 6.54
CA TYR A 45 9.37 11.02 7.08
C TYR A 45 10.45 10.16 6.41
N ASN A 46 10.94 9.15 7.12
CA ASN A 46 11.89 8.18 6.58
C ASN A 46 11.35 6.78 6.84
N ASP A 47 11.83 5.82 6.04
CA ASP A 47 11.64 4.39 6.27
C ASP A 47 10.15 4.01 6.41
N ALA A 48 9.33 4.48 5.48
CA ALA A 48 7.88 4.27 5.52
C ALA A 48 7.55 2.78 5.39
N VAL A 49 6.68 2.27 6.27
CA VAL A 49 6.23 0.89 6.24
C VAL A 49 4.93 0.80 5.45
N VAL A 50 4.95 0.08 4.33
CA VAL A 50 3.77 -0.22 3.52
C VAL A 50 3.31 -1.64 3.82
N ARG A 51 2.04 -1.79 4.20
CA ARG A 51 1.43 -3.11 4.42
C ARG A 51 0.59 -3.51 3.20
N ILE A 52 0.97 -4.64 2.62
CA ILE A 52 0.24 -5.27 1.51
C ILE A 52 -0.61 -6.38 2.09
N THR A 53 -1.92 -6.29 1.91
CA THR A 53 -2.87 -7.29 2.39
C THR A 53 -3.47 -8.04 1.21
N TYR A 54 -3.38 -9.36 1.26
CA TYR A 54 -3.81 -10.26 0.22
C TYR A 54 -5.23 -10.74 0.54
N TYR A 55 -6.13 -10.69 -0.44
CA TYR A 55 -7.52 -11.09 -0.29
C TYR A 55 -7.88 -12.24 -1.23
N SER A 56 -8.75 -13.13 -0.76
CA SER A 56 -9.38 -14.16 -1.58
C SER A 56 -10.44 -13.54 -2.51
N LYS A 57 -10.94 -14.34 -3.46
CA LYS A 57 -12.10 -13.96 -4.30
C LYS A 57 -13.33 -13.53 -3.52
N THR A 58 -13.49 -14.05 -2.30
CA THR A 58 -14.61 -13.76 -1.40
C THR A 58 -14.32 -12.57 -0.46
N GLY A 59 -13.20 -11.87 -0.63
CA GLY A 59 -12.80 -10.75 0.21
C GLY A 59 -12.26 -11.14 1.59
N THR A 60 -11.93 -12.42 1.80
CA THR A 60 -11.29 -12.87 3.05
C THR A 60 -9.80 -12.55 3.02
N VAL A 61 -9.26 -11.97 4.10
CA VAL A 61 -7.82 -11.74 4.22
C VAL A 61 -7.10 -13.08 4.26
N LEU A 62 -6.23 -13.32 3.28
CA LEU A 62 -5.39 -14.51 3.18
C LEU A 62 -4.06 -14.31 3.92
N ALA A 63 -3.46 -13.13 3.77
CA ALA A 63 -2.18 -12.80 4.36
C ALA A 63 -1.99 -11.28 4.43
N SER A 64 -1.04 -10.83 5.24
CA SER A 64 -0.56 -9.45 5.22
C SER A 64 0.96 -9.44 5.39
N LYS A 65 1.64 -8.62 4.59
CA LYS A 65 3.10 -8.44 4.64
C LYS A 65 3.44 -6.97 4.72
N GLU A 66 4.40 -6.66 5.57
CA GLU A 66 4.93 -5.31 5.72
C GLU A 66 6.25 -5.19 4.96
N TYR A 67 6.39 -4.07 4.25
CA TYR A 67 7.57 -3.73 3.46
C TYR A 67 8.04 -2.35 3.88
N THR A 68 9.29 -2.25 4.31
CA THR A 68 9.90 -0.96 4.64
C THR A 68 10.50 -0.36 3.37
N LEU A 69 10.08 0.87 3.05
CA LEU A 69 10.64 1.68 1.99
C LEU A 69 11.71 2.58 2.60
N TYR A 70 12.97 2.18 2.46
CA TYR A 70 14.14 2.90 2.95
C TYR A 70 14.43 4.14 2.10
N GLU A 71 13.51 5.11 2.17
CA GLU A 71 13.57 6.36 1.43
C GLU A 71 13.08 7.51 2.30
N LYS A 72 13.49 8.72 1.94
CA LYS A 72 13.03 9.95 2.57
C LYS A 72 11.84 10.52 1.82
N PHE A 73 10.82 10.94 2.56
CA PHE A 73 9.59 11.55 2.05
C PHE A 73 9.52 13.01 2.52
N PRO A 74 10.05 13.99 1.74
CA PRO A 74 10.03 15.40 2.09
C PRO A 74 8.61 15.95 2.30
N PRO A 75 8.45 17.07 3.03
CA PRO A 75 7.16 17.72 3.16
C PRO A 75 6.59 18.13 1.79
N ARG A 76 5.27 18.03 1.65
CA ARG A 76 4.51 18.39 0.44
C ARG A 76 4.98 17.69 -0.84
N SER A 77 5.57 16.50 -0.73
CA SER A 77 6.10 15.74 -1.87
C SER A 77 5.23 14.55 -2.25
N THR A 78 5.50 13.99 -3.43
CA THR A 78 4.99 12.71 -3.89
C THR A 78 6.15 11.88 -4.42
N THR A 79 6.42 10.75 -3.78
CA THR A 79 7.54 9.85 -4.09
C THR A 79 6.99 8.57 -4.68
N LYS A 80 7.50 8.14 -5.84
CA LYS A 80 7.10 6.87 -6.47
C LYS A 80 7.87 5.72 -5.85
N PHE A 81 7.21 4.59 -5.60
CA PHE A 81 7.85 3.37 -5.15
C PHE A 81 7.48 2.18 -6.02
N GLU A 82 8.37 1.19 -6.05
CA GLU A 82 8.15 -0.08 -6.72
C GLU A 82 8.57 -1.22 -5.79
N LEU A 83 7.65 -2.15 -5.55
CA LEU A 83 7.87 -3.34 -4.75
C LEU A 83 7.60 -4.59 -5.58
N LYS A 84 8.52 -5.56 -5.53
CA LYS A 84 8.29 -6.90 -6.07
C LYS A 84 7.86 -7.79 -4.93
N VAL A 85 6.64 -8.29 -4.99
CA VAL A 85 6.07 -9.19 -3.98
C VAL A 85 5.78 -10.55 -4.59
N GLU A 86 5.87 -11.59 -3.76
CA GLU A 86 5.59 -12.94 -4.19
C GLU A 86 4.11 -13.12 -4.50
N ASN A 87 3.82 -13.91 -5.53
CA ASN A 87 2.46 -14.35 -5.82
C ASN A 87 2.09 -15.49 -4.87
N TYR A 88 1.20 -15.22 -3.93
CA TYR A 88 0.62 -16.27 -3.10
C TYR A 88 -0.39 -17.06 -3.93
N LYS A 89 -0.30 -18.40 -3.88
CA LYS A 89 -1.33 -19.28 -4.47
C LYS A 89 -2.70 -18.83 -3.92
N ASP A 90 -3.66 -18.64 -4.83
CA ASP A 90 -5.06 -18.26 -4.57
C ASP A 90 -5.36 -16.77 -4.27
N VAL A 91 -4.42 -15.85 -4.51
CA VAL A 91 -4.70 -14.40 -4.44
C VAL A 91 -5.37 -13.90 -5.72
N ASP A 92 -6.55 -13.31 -5.57
CA ASP A 92 -7.31 -12.67 -6.65
C ASP A 92 -7.19 -11.14 -6.62
N SER A 93 -7.00 -10.55 -5.42
CA SER A 93 -6.79 -9.11 -5.27
C SER A 93 -5.87 -8.74 -4.10
N MET A 94 -5.15 -7.62 -4.25
CA MET A 94 -4.34 -7.02 -3.17
C MET A 94 -4.96 -5.69 -2.75
N GLY A 95 -5.27 -5.57 -1.46
CA GLY A 95 -5.83 -4.37 -0.84
C GLY A 95 -4.82 -3.68 0.09
N ARG A 96 -5.03 -2.37 0.23
CA ARG A 96 -4.07 -1.39 0.70
C ARG A 96 -4.39 -0.96 2.14
N PHE A 97 -3.40 -1.08 3.03
CA PHE A 97 -3.43 -0.43 4.34
C PHE A 97 -2.03 0.07 4.68
N THR A 98 -1.90 1.33 5.09
CA THR A 98 -0.70 1.87 5.73
C THR A 98 -1.05 2.10 7.19
N ARG A 99 -0.21 1.58 8.11
CA ARG A 99 -0.26 1.95 9.52
C ARG A 99 0.61 3.18 9.74
#